data_AF-A0A956U260-F1
#
_entry.id   AF-A0A956U260-F1
#
_cell.length_a   1.000
_cell.length_b   1.000
_cell.length_c   1.000
_cell.angle_alpha   90.00
_cell.angle_beta   90.00
_cell.angle_gamma   90.00
#
_symmetry.space_group_name_H-M   'P 1'
#
loop_
_entity.id
_entity.type
_entity.pdbx_description
1 polymer ?
#
loop_
_entity_poly.entity_id
_entity_poly.type
_entity_poly.pdbx_seq_one_letter_code
_entity_poly.pdbx_strand_id
1 'polypeptide(L)'
;MKKLCADCYYVGSEKHKTPGNIVVELFLWAAFFVSFFAILAFGILPPIVLFILSIGYSLYRLVGGKKVCPNCKHTSMIPTDSLRAKEIIESRGINVGEADYSESYAPQIYKYVRLGWIILVCTVLAIWVLS
;
A
#
# COMPACT_ATOMS: atom_id res chain seq x y z
N MET A 1 8.49 2.58 -17.10
CA MET A 1 7.69 2.62 -18.35
C MET A 1 6.82 3.87 -18.34
N LYS A 2 6.88 4.73 -19.37
CA LYS A 2 5.93 5.85 -19.50
C LYS A 2 4.55 5.33 -19.86
N LYS A 3 3.53 5.95 -19.29
CA LYS A 3 2.12 5.66 -19.57
C LYS A 3 1.40 6.92 -19.96
N LEU A 4 0.46 6.77 -20.88
CA LEU A 4 -0.47 7.80 -21.32
C LEU A 4 -1.80 7.59 -20.60
N CYS A 5 -2.35 8.64 -19.97
CA CYS A 5 -3.72 8.59 -19.47
C CYS A 5 -4.72 8.79 -20.62
N ALA A 6 -5.68 7.88 -20.77
CA ALA A 6 -6.69 7.97 -21.83
C ALA A 6 -7.71 9.12 -21.62
N ASP A 7 -7.89 9.59 -20.38
CA ASP A 7 -8.86 10.63 -20.07
C ASP A 7 -8.28 12.05 -20.20
N CYS A 8 -7.08 12.28 -19.66
CA CYS A 8 -6.46 13.62 -19.60
C CYS A 8 -5.20 13.77 -20.45
N TYR A 9 -4.79 12.73 -21.17
CA TYR A 9 -3.63 12.74 -22.08
C TYR A 9 -2.29 13.06 -21.43
N TYR A 10 -2.23 12.99 -20.09
CA TYR A 10 -1.00 13.13 -19.33
C TYR A 10 -0.05 11.95 -19.63
N VAL A 11 1.20 12.26 -19.96
CA VAL A 11 2.28 11.30 -20.21
C VAL A 11 3.23 11.29 -19.02
N GLY A 12 3.37 10.15 -18.36
CA GLY A 12 4.29 10.00 -17.24
C GLY A 12 4.17 8.68 -16.50
N SER A 13 4.67 8.64 -15.26
CA SER A 13 4.54 7.48 -14.39
C SER A 13 3.19 7.48 -13.67
N GLU A 14 2.61 6.29 -13.51
CA GLU A 14 1.44 6.09 -12.67
C GLU A 14 1.78 6.29 -11.19
N LYS A 15 0.85 6.84 -10.42
CA LYS A 15 0.98 6.96 -8.97
C LYS A 15 0.20 5.82 -8.32
N HIS A 16 0.84 5.10 -7.40
CA HIS A 16 0.12 4.13 -6.57
C HIS A 16 -0.75 4.89 -5.55
N LYS A 17 -2.05 4.62 -5.58
CA LYS A 17 -2.99 5.06 -4.55
C LYS A 17 -3.45 3.83 -3.78
N THR A 18 -2.93 3.68 -2.57
CA THR A 18 -3.43 2.69 -1.62
C THR A 18 -4.74 3.19 -1.00
N PRO A 19 -5.81 2.39 -0.98
CA PRO A 19 -7.01 2.72 -0.25
C PRO A 19 -6.74 2.64 1.26
N GLY A 20 -7.46 3.42 2.05
CA GLY A 20 -7.42 3.37 3.52
C GLY A 20 -6.60 4.48 4.17
N ASN A 21 -6.82 4.64 5.48
CA ASN A 21 -6.18 5.65 6.31
C ASN A 21 -5.08 5.00 7.17
N ILE A 22 -3.87 5.55 7.15
CA ILE A 22 -2.73 5.09 7.97
C ILE A 22 -3.04 5.19 9.47
N VAL A 23 -3.86 6.16 9.88
CA VAL A 23 -4.28 6.35 11.28
C VAL A 23 -5.10 5.16 11.78
N VAL A 24 -5.98 4.63 10.93
CA VAL A 24 -6.82 3.46 11.27
C VAL A 24 -5.95 2.22 11.45
N GLU A 25 -4.91 2.05 10.63
CA GLU A 25 -3.96 0.96 10.80
C GLU A 25 -3.19 1.09 12.13
N LEU A 26 -2.65 2.27 12.43
CA LEU A 26 -1.93 2.50 13.69
C LEU A 26 -2.83 2.21 14.90
N PHE A 27 -4.10 2.60 14.83
CA PHE A 27 -5.08 2.33 15.87
C PHE A 27 -5.38 0.83 16.03
N LEU A 28 -5.52 0.10 14.92
CA LEU A 28 -5.73 -1.35 14.93
C LEU A 28 -4.52 -2.13 15.47
N TRP A 29 -3.30 -1.67 15.18
CA TRP A 29 -2.08 -2.21 15.78
C TRP A 29 -2.01 -1.92 17.27
N ALA A 30 -2.31 -0.70 17.71
CA ALA A 30 -2.37 -0.36 19.13
C ALA A 30 -3.42 -1.18 19.88
N ALA A 31 -4.61 -1.36 19.29
CA ALA A 31 -5.65 -2.22 19.84
C ALA A 31 -5.21 -3.69 19.93
N PHE A 32 -4.44 -4.19 18.97
CA PHE A 32 -3.85 -5.53 19.03
C PHE A 32 -2.88 -5.68 20.19
N PHE A 33 -1.96 -4.72 20.40
CA PHE A 33 -1.04 -4.75 21.54
C PHE A 33 -1.76 -4.67 22.88
N VAL A 34 -2.72 -3.75 23.02
CA VAL A 34 -3.53 -3.63 24.24
C VAL A 34 -4.33 -4.91 24.51
N SER A 35 -4.90 -5.51 23.46
CA SER A 35 -5.63 -6.77 23.57
C SER A 35 -4.72 -7.93 23.98
N PHE A 36 -3.48 -7.97 23.47
CA PHE A 36 -2.51 -9.00 23.85
C PHE A 36 -2.19 -8.99 25.35
N PHE A 37 -1.97 -7.80 25.93
CA PHE A 37 -1.79 -7.66 27.37
C PHE A 37 -3.09 -7.94 28.15
N ALA A 38 -4.25 -7.67 27.56
CA ALA A 38 -5.55 -7.94 28.17
C ALA A 38 -5.95 -9.44 28.15
N ILE A 39 -5.40 -10.27 27.25
CA ILE A 39 -5.65 -11.73 27.21
C ILE A 39 -5.36 -12.39 28.56
N LEU A 40 -4.29 -11.95 29.24
CA LEU A 40 -3.89 -12.47 30.55
C LEU A 40 -4.88 -12.10 31.67
N ALA A 41 -5.66 -11.02 31.51
CA ALA A 41 -6.53 -10.49 32.55
C ALA A 41 -8.03 -10.76 32.32
N PHE A 42 -8.50 -10.80 31.06
CA PHE A 42 -9.93 -10.80 30.71
C PHE A 42 -10.38 -11.97 29.83
N GLY A 43 -9.46 -12.90 29.51
CA GLY A 43 -9.76 -14.08 28.70
C GLY A 43 -9.65 -13.88 27.18
N ILE A 44 -9.78 -14.99 26.46
CA ILE A 44 -9.29 -15.14 25.08
C ILE A 44 -10.29 -14.64 24.01
N LEU A 45 -11.58 -14.56 24.32
CA LEU A 45 -12.65 -14.24 23.35
C LEU A 45 -12.57 -12.83 22.73
N PRO A 46 -12.54 -11.73 23.51
CA PRO A 46 -12.46 -10.38 22.94
C PRO A 46 -11.21 -10.11 22.07
N PRO A 47 -10.01 -10.56 22.48
CA PRO A 47 -8.77 -10.37 21.72
C PRO A 47 -8.75 -11.04 20.34
N ILE A 48 -9.37 -12.23 20.20
CA ILE A 48 -9.42 -12.94 18.91
C ILE A 48 -10.25 -12.16 17.88
N VAL A 49 -11.39 -11.59 18.29
CA VAL A 49 -12.25 -10.82 17.37
C VAL A 49 -11.50 -9.59 16.83
N LEU A 50 -10.81 -8.86 17.70
CA LEU A 50 -10.00 -7.71 17.31
C LEU A 50 -8.82 -8.11 16.41
N PHE A 51 -8.21 -9.26 16.66
CA PHE A 51 -7.14 -9.79 15.82
C PHE A 51 -7.62 -10.08 14.40
N ILE A 52 -8.76 -10.75 14.24
CA ILE A 52 -9.35 -11.05 12.93
C ILE A 52 -9.69 -9.75 12.18
N LEU A 53 -10.28 -8.76 12.85
CA LEU A 53 -10.59 -7.46 12.25
C LEU A 53 -9.32 -6.70 11.81
N SER A 54 -8.27 -6.74 12.63
CA SER A 54 -6.99 -6.09 12.34
C SER A 54 -6.30 -6.69 11.11
N ILE A 55 -6.23 -8.04 11.04
CA ILE A 55 -5.70 -8.74 9.86
C ILE A 55 -6.55 -8.45 8.63
N GLY A 56 -7.88 -8.53 8.74
CA GLY A 56 -8.80 -8.29 7.63
C GLY A 56 -8.61 -6.91 7.01
N TYR A 57 -8.50 -5.87 7.84
CA TYR A 57 -8.23 -4.51 7.38
C TYR A 57 -6.86 -4.38 6.71
N SER A 58 -5.83 -5.00 7.29
CA SER A 58 -4.48 -5.00 6.74
C SER A 58 -4.43 -5.64 5.34
N LEU A 59 -5.09 -6.79 5.16
CA LEU A 59 -5.21 -7.46 3.87
C LEU A 59 -6.00 -6.62 2.85
N TYR A 60 -7.13 -6.04 3.26
CA TYR A 60 -7.91 -5.14 2.40
C TYR A 60 -7.07 -3.98 1.85
N ARG A 61 -6.23 -3.38 2.70
CA ARG A 61 -5.34 -2.28 2.32
C ARG A 61 -4.27 -2.72 1.33
N LEU A 62 -3.69 -3.90 1.53
CA LEU A 62 -2.65 -4.47 0.67
C LEU A 62 -3.19 -4.82 -0.72
N VAL A 63 -4.37 -5.42 -0.79
CA VAL A 63 -4.97 -5.90 -2.05
C VAL A 63 -5.60 -4.75 -2.84
N GLY A 64 -6.12 -3.72 -2.17
CA GLY A 64 -6.89 -2.66 -2.81
C GLY A 64 -6.08 -1.61 -3.59
N GLY A 65 -4.75 -1.71 -3.63
CA GLY A 65 -3.89 -0.73 -4.28
C GLY A 65 -4.20 -0.58 -5.77
N LYS A 66 -4.57 0.64 -6.21
CA LYS A 66 -4.81 0.93 -7.63
C LYS A 66 -3.78 1.91 -8.16
N LYS A 67 -3.38 1.69 -9.41
CA LYS A 67 -2.53 2.60 -10.18
C LYS A 67 -3.42 3.68 -10.77
N VAL A 68 -3.13 4.95 -10.46
CA VAL A 68 -3.94 6.09 -10.87
C VAL A 68 -3.08 7.16 -11.55
N CYS A 69 -3.69 7.92 -12.45
CA CYS A 69 -3.06 9.08 -13.06
C CYS A 69 -2.82 10.17 -11.99
N PRO A 70 -1.63 10.79 -11.93
CA PRO A 70 -1.37 11.89 -10.98
C PRO A 70 -2.17 13.15 -11.29
N ASN A 71 -2.56 13.37 -12.54
CA ASN A 71 -3.28 14.56 -12.97
C ASN A 71 -4.79 14.44 -12.71
N CYS A 72 -5.46 13.44 -13.31
CA CYS A 72 -6.92 13.30 -13.23
C CYS A 72 -7.42 12.26 -12.21
N LYS A 73 -6.53 11.46 -11.59
CA LYS A 73 -6.86 10.39 -10.62
C LYS A 73 -7.65 9.20 -11.17
N HIS A 74 -7.86 9.10 -12.48
CA HIS A 74 -8.46 7.93 -13.13
C HIS A 74 -7.47 6.76 -13.28
N THR A 75 -7.99 5.54 -13.41
CA THR A 75 -7.22 4.29 -13.58
C THR A 75 -6.94 3.93 -15.04
N SER A 76 -7.14 4.88 -15.95
CA SER A 76 -7.13 4.70 -17.41
C SER A 76 -5.75 4.93 -18.04
N MET A 77 -4.66 4.50 -17.38
CA MET A 77 -3.31 4.66 -17.90
C MET A 77 -2.90 3.47 -18.79
N ILE A 78 -2.52 3.78 -20.03
CA ILE A 78 -2.13 2.84 -21.09
C ILE A 78 -0.62 2.98 -21.34
N PRO A 79 0.15 1.90 -21.50
CA PRO A 79 1.57 2.00 -21.87
C PRO A 79 1.74 2.68 -23.23
N THR A 80 2.73 3.57 -23.33
CA THR A 80 3.01 4.35 -24.55
C THR A 80 3.39 3.48 -25.75
N ASP A 81 3.88 2.26 -25.51
CA ASP A 81 4.33 1.34 -26.57
C ASP A 81 3.17 0.60 -27.27
N SER A 82 1.96 0.64 -26.69
CA SER A 82 0.78 -0.02 -27.28
C SER A 82 0.30 0.68 -28.55
N LEU A 83 -0.25 -0.07 -29.50
CA LEU A 83 -0.78 0.46 -30.77
C LEU A 83 -1.81 1.58 -30.53
N ARG A 84 -2.72 1.38 -29.57
CA ARG A 84 -3.73 2.36 -29.20
C ARG A 84 -3.14 3.66 -28.63
N ALA A 85 -2.04 3.57 -27.88
CA ALA A 85 -1.39 4.78 -27.35
C ALA A 85 -0.70 5.57 -28.48
N LYS A 86 -0.04 4.88 -29.42
CA LYS A 86 0.62 5.50 -30.58
C LYS A 86 -0.36 6.31 -31.43
N GLU A 87 -1.53 5.74 -31.73
CA GLU A 87 -2.59 6.43 -32.48
C GLU A 87 -3.05 7.72 -31.78
N ILE A 88 -3.20 7.70 -30.45
CA ILE A 88 -3.60 8.89 -29.67
C ILE A 88 -2.49 9.95 -29.64
N ILE A 89 -1.24 9.50 -29.53
CA ILE A 89 -0.06 10.39 -29.52
C ILE A 89 0.08 11.10 -30.87
N GLU A 90 -0.02 10.34 -31.95
CA GLU A 90 0.10 10.83 -33.32
C GLU A 90 -1.05 11.77 -33.68
N SER A 91 -2.31 11.37 -33.43
CA SER A 91 -3.49 12.20 -33.73
C SER A 91 -3.54 13.52 -32.97
N ARG A 92 -2.85 13.63 -31.82
CA ARG A 92 -2.85 14.83 -30.98
C ARG A 92 -1.54 15.60 -30.98
N GLY A 93 -0.52 15.12 -31.71
CA GLY A 93 0.80 15.75 -31.73
C GLY A 93 1.47 15.83 -30.35
N ILE A 94 1.29 14.82 -29.50
CA ILE A 94 1.85 14.82 -28.14
C ILE A 94 3.34 14.45 -28.20
N ASN A 95 4.21 15.35 -27.74
CA ASN A 95 5.64 15.05 -27.66
C ASN A 95 5.95 14.15 -26.47
N VAL A 96 6.15 12.85 -26.73
CA VAL A 96 6.61 11.89 -25.73
C VAL A 96 8.13 11.96 -25.68
N GLY A 97 8.69 12.74 -24.74
CA GLY A 97 10.14 12.69 -24.49
C GLY A 97 10.59 11.28 -24.09
N GLU A 98 11.86 10.93 -24.32
CA GLU A 98 12.46 9.64 -23.94
C GLU A 98 12.23 9.34 -22.45
N ALA A 99 11.83 8.11 -22.11
CA ALA A 99 11.45 7.72 -20.76
C ALA A 99 12.62 7.23 -19.92
N ASP A 100 12.99 8.02 -18.91
CA ASP A 100 13.87 7.58 -17.83
C ASP A 100 13.25 6.37 -17.11
N TYR A 101 14.06 5.31 -16.96
CA TYR A 101 13.67 4.01 -16.43
C TYR A 101 13.62 4.11 -14.90
N SER A 102 12.59 4.72 -14.32
CA SER A 102 12.44 4.73 -12.87
C SER A 102 11.94 3.37 -12.39
N GLU A 103 12.87 2.65 -11.80
CA GLU A 103 12.76 1.44 -10.98
C GLU A 103 11.38 1.21 -10.36
N SER A 104 10.86 0.01 -10.61
CA SER A 104 9.67 -0.54 -9.97
C SER A 104 9.90 -0.58 -8.46
N TYR A 105 9.40 0.44 -7.76
CA TYR A 105 9.45 0.56 -6.30
C TYR A 105 9.05 -0.77 -5.65
N ALA A 106 10.05 -1.46 -5.10
CA ALA A 106 9.87 -2.52 -4.14
C ALA A 106 8.95 -2.00 -3.02
N PRO A 107 7.95 -2.78 -2.59
CA PRO A 107 6.90 -2.27 -1.74
C PRO A 107 7.49 -1.79 -0.40
N GLN A 108 7.27 -0.51 -0.07
CA GLN A 108 7.60 0.06 1.25
C GLN A 108 6.98 -0.73 2.43
N ILE A 109 6.03 -1.62 2.14
CA ILE A 109 5.42 -2.60 3.04
C ILE A 109 6.49 -3.46 3.77
N TYR A 110 7.59 -3.84 3.12
CA TYR A 110 8.65 -4.62 3.76
C TYR A 110 9.27 -3.90 4.97
N LYS A 111 9.37 -2.57 4.94
CA LYS A 111 9.93 -1.80 6.05
C LYS A 111 9.04 -1.86 7.29
N TYR A 112 7.72 -1.76 7.12
CA TYR A 112 6.76 -1.75 8.23
C TYR A 112 6.53 -3.15 8.82
N VAL A 113 6.47 -4.19 7.98
CA VAL A 113 6.41 -5.59 8.45
C VAL A 113 7.67 -5.97 9.22
N ARG A 114 8.84 -5.53 8.74
CA ARG A 114 10.12 -5.74 9.44
C ARG A 114 10.16 -5.01 10.80
N LEU A 115 9.65 -3.78 10.86
CA LEU A 115 9.59 -3.02 12.12
C LEU A 115 8.66 -3.70 13.14
N GLY A 116 7.48 -4.17 12.70
CA GLY A 116 6.54 -4.89 13.56
C GLY A 116 7.12 -6.17 14.17
N TRP A 117 7.87 -6.95 13.38
CA TRP A 117 8.58 -8.14 13.86
C TRP A 117 9.67 -7.82 14.88
N ILE A 118 10.46 -6.76 14.66
CA ILE A 118 11.50 -6.34 15.59
C ILE A 118 10.89 -5.96 16.95
N ILE A 119 9.82 -5.18 16.95
CA ILE A 119 9.14 -4.77 18.18
C ILE A 119 8.60 -6.00 18.93
N LEU A 120 7.94 -6.92 18.23
CA LEU A 120 7.41 -8.15 18.84
C LEU A 120 8.54 -8.98 19.47
N VAL A 121 9.63 -9.23 18.74
CA VAL A 121 10.78 -9.98 19.26
C VAL A 121 11.40 -9.29 20.48
N CYS A 122 11.61 -7.97 20.42
CA CYS A 122 12.13 -7.20 21.55
C CYS A 122 11.22 -7.29 22.78
N THR A 123 9.90 -7.23 22.62
CA THR A 123 8.96 -7.33 23.75
C THR A 123 8.98 -8.72 24.38
N VAL A 124 9.04 -9.78 23.57
CA VAL A 124 9.12 -11.17 24.08
C VAL A 124 10.43 -11.39 24.83
N LEU A 125 11.56 -10.91 24.28
CA LEU A 125 12.86 -10.99 24.94
C LEU A 125 12.89 -10.21 26.25
N ALA A 126 12.31 -9.01 26.30
CA ALA A 126 12.24 -8.22 27.53
C ALA A 126 11.45 -8.93 28.63
N ILE A 127 10.32 -9.58 28.29
CA ILE A 127 9.52 -10.36 29.24
C ILE A 127 10.32 -11.55 29.78
N TRP A 128 11.05 -12.26 28.91
CA TRP A 128 11.87 -13.42 29.29
C TRP A 128 13.03 -13.04 30.21
N VAL A 129 13.63 -11.86 30.03
CA VAL A 129 14.72 -11.36 30.88
C VAL A 129 14.23 -10.88 32.26
N LEU A 130 12.97 -10.47 32.37
CA LEU A 130 12.37 -9.95 33.60
C LEU A 130 11.71 -11.03 34.48
N SER A 131 11.60 -12.28 34.00
CA SER A 131 11.02 -13.42 34.73
C SER A 131 12.12 -14.32 35.27
#